data_AF-A0A7X9JMC8-F1
#
_entry.id   AF-A0A7X9JMC8-F1
#
_cell.length_a   1.000
_cell.length_b   1.000
_cell.length_c   1.000
_cell.angle_alpha   90.00
_cell.angle_beta   90.00
_cell.angle_gamma   90.00
#
_symmetry.space_group_name_H-M   'P 1'
#
loop_
_entity.id
_entity.type
_entity.pdbx_description
1 polymer ?
#
loop_
_entity_poly.entity_id
_entity_poly.type
_entity_poly.pdbx_seq_one_letter_code
_entity_poly.pdbx_strand_id
1 'polypeptide(L)'
;KTTLGFDYRFEHIYSNVLGEPMNDTIPAPFETNGLFTRKAQKTYLSLFADHDIQIKKWHASAGLMATFLSTGNGYFYPGAEIG
;
A
#
# COMPACT_ATOMS: atom_id res chain seq x y z
N LYS A 1 -8.28 -23.12 7.75
CA LYS A 1 -6.90 -22.58 7.88
C LYS A 1 -6.99 -21.10 8.22
N THR A 2 -6.21 -20.62 9.17
CA THR A 2 -6.14 -19.18 9.48
C THR A 2 -4.74 -18.67 9.18
N THR A 3 -4.65 -17.52 8.52
CA THR A 3 -3.39 -16.84 8.21
C THR A 3 -3.44 -15.44 8.80
N LEU A 4 -2.40 -15.07 9.52
CA LEU A 4 -2.20 -13.70 10.02
C LEU A 4 -0.88 -13.19 9.47
N GLY A 5 -0.81 -11.92 9.15
CA GLY A 5 0.43 -11.31 8.74
C GLY A 5 0.41 -9.80 8.78
N PHE A 6 1.57 -9.23 8.48
CA PHE A 6 1.75 -7.81 8.36
C PHE A 6 2.67 -7.49 7.18
N ASP A 7 2.53 -6.29 6.66
CA ASP A 7 3.37 -5.71 5.61
C ASP A 7 3.86 -4.34 6.08
N TYR A 8 5.14 -4.06 5.89
CA TYR A 8 5.73 -2.76 6.15
C TYR A 8 6.38 -2.25 4.89
N ARG A 9 5.92 -1.11 4.40
CA ARG A 9 6.41 -0.51 3.15
C ARG A 9 6.80 0.94 3.37
N PHE A 10 8.00 1.26 2.89
CA PHE A 10 8.52 2.62 2.89
C PHE A 10 8.71 3.09 1.45
N GLU A 11 8.09 4.22 1.12
CA GLU A 11 8.15 4.81 -0.22
C GLU A 11 8.73 6.22 -0.17
N HIS A 12 9.74 6.45 -1.01
CA HIS A 12 10.24 7.77 -1.35
C HIS A 12 9.78 8.11 -2.77
N ILE A 13 9.02 9.19 -2.91
CA ILE A 13 8.37 9.59 -4.16
C ILE A 13 8.98 10.90 -4.62
N TYR A 14 9.50 10.94 -5.84
CA TYR A 14 9.87 12.16 -6.54
C TYR A 14 8.77 12.55 -7.52
N SER A 15 8.44 13.84 -7.58
CA SER A 15 7.37 14.36 -8.43
C SER A 15 7.68 15.78 -8.87
N ASN A 16 7.02 16.22 -9.94
CA ASN A 16 7.01 17.61 -10.38
C ASN A 16 5.75 18.36 -9.90
N VAL A 17 4.76 17.65 -9.33
CA VAL A 17 3.44 18.22 -8.94
C VAL A 17 3.09 17.93 -7.49
N LEU A 18 3.34 16.72 -6.98
CA LEU A 18 2.86 16.27 -5.67
C LEU A 18 3.98 16.26 -4.60
N GLY A 19 3.62 16.48 -3.34
CA GLY A 19 4.56 16.47 -2.22
C GLY A 19 5.13 17.85 -1.89
N GLU A 20 6.20 17.87 -1.12
CA GLU A 20 6.85 19.09 -0.63
C GLU A 20 7.92 19.59 -1.61
N PRO A 21 8.08 20.91 -1.78
CA PRO A 21 9.15 21.49 -2.60
C PRO A 21 10.53 20.97 -2.21
N MET A 22 11.35 20.67 -3.22
CA MET A 22 12.75 20.30 -3.06
C MET A 22 13.63 21.53 -3.27
N ASN A 23 14.73 21.62 -2.51
CA ASN A 23 15.74 22.67 -2.72
C ASN A 23 16.55 22.43 -4.00
N ASP A 24 16.74 21.17 -4.37
CA ASP A 24 17.46 20.75 -5.58
C ASP A 24 16.51 20.02 -6.53
N THR A 25 16.64 20.24 -7.83
CA THR A 25 15.86 19.54 -8.86
C THR A 25 16.62 18.32 -9.38
N ILE A 26 15.91 17.20 -9.57
CA ILE A 26 16.50 15.96 -10.10
C ILE A 26 15.92 15.70 -11.50
N PRO A 27 16.74 15.32 -12.51
CA PRO A 27 16.23 14.92 -13.81
C PRO A 27 15.26 13.74 -13.70
N ALA A 28 14.10 13.86 -14.33
CA ALA A 28 13.15 12.76 -14.43
C ALA A 28 13.72 11.70 -15.38
N PRO A 29 13.79 10.42 -14.97
CA PRO A 29 14.30 9.37 -15.81
C PRO A 29 13.42 9.21 -17.05
N PHE A 30 14.05 8.97 -18.21
CA PHE A 30 13.39 8.80 -19.51
C PHE A 30 12.70 10.06 -20.09
N GLU A 31 12.92 11.23 -19.49
CA GLU A 31 12.45 12.52 -20.00
C GLU A 31 13.62 13.36 -20.52
N THR A 32 13.39 14.17 -21.57
CA THR A 32 14.46 15.00 -22.17
C THR A 32 14.73 16.26 -21.35
N ASN A 33 13.68 16.89 -20.81
CA ASN A 33 13.75 18.14 -20.05
C ASN A 33 12.91 18.09 -18.74
N GLY A 34 12.41 16.92 -18.37
CA GLY A 34 11.58 16.75 -17.17
C GLY A 34 12.43 16.83 -15.91
N LEU A 35 11.97 17.59 -14.92
CA LEU A 35 12.60 17.70 -13.61
C LEU A 35 11.60 17.36 -12.51
N PHE A 36 12.03 16.57 -11.53
CA PHE A 36 11.37 16.48 -10.25
C PHE A 36 11.75 17.70 -9.40
N THR A 37 10.71 18.38 -8.91
CA THR A 37 10.81 19.61 -8.11
C THR A 37 10.24 19.42 -6.71
N ARG A 38 9.62 18.27 -6.45
CA ARG A 38 8.93 17.93 -5.21
C ARG A 38 9.24 16.50 -4.79
N LYS A 39 9.19 16.26 -3.48
CA LYS A 39 9.33 14.93 -2.88
C LYS A 39 8.26 14.65 -1.84
N ALA A 40 7.92 13.39 -1.68
CA ALA A 40 7.09 12.91 -0.59
C ALA A 40 7.66 11.62 -0.02
N GLN A 41 7.47 11.44 1.28
CA GLN A 41 7.81 10.20 1.97
C GLN A 41 6.53 9.63 2.57
N LYS A 42 6.24 8.37 2.29
CA LYS A 42 5.07 7.68 2.82
C LYS A 42 5.50 6.34 3.40
N THR A 43 5.06 6.08 4.62
CA THR A 43 5.22 4.77 5.25
C THR A 43 3.85 4.14 5.40
N TYR A 44 3.76 2.87 5.06
CA TYR A 44 2.56 2.04 5.16
C TYR A 44 2.85 0.89 6.10
N LEU A 45 1.94 0.65 7.04
CA LEU A 45 1.91 -0.55 7.85
C LEU A 45 0.55 -1.22 7.63
N SER A 46 0.54 -2.41 7.07
CA SER A 46 -0.67 -3.18 6.87
C SER A 46 -0.69 -4.42 7.75
N LEU A 47 -1.84 -4.73 8.32
CA LEU A 47 -2.11 -5.94 9.09
C LEU A 47 -3.23 -6.69 8.38
N PHE A 48 -3.10 -8.01 8.24
CA PHE A 48 -4.13 -8.83 7.60
C PHE A 48 -4.41 -10.12 8.38
N ALA A 49 -5.67 -10.54 8.30
CA ALA A 49 -6.16 -11.77 8.90
C ALA A 49 -7.14 -12.44 7.94
N ASP A 50 -6.78 -13.63 7.47
CA ASP A 50 -7.58 -14.42 6.55
C ASP A 50 -7.94 -15.77 7.18
N HIS A 51 -9.17 -16.18 6.98
CA HIS A 51 -9.69 -17.47 7.40
C HIS A 51 -10.31 -18.20 6.22
N ASP A 52 -9.95 -19.47 6.10
CA ASP A 52 -10.29 -20.32 4.98
C ASP A 52 -10.90 -21.63 5.49
N ILE A 53 -12.01 -22.05 4.90
CA ILE A 53 -12.74 -23.26 5.28
C ILE A 53 -13.04 -24.08 4.03
N GLN A 54 -12.60 -25.34 4.04
CA GLN A 54 -12.91 -26.29 2.99
C GLN A 54 -13.75 -27.45 3.54
N ILE A 55 -14.96 -27.63 3.00
CA ILE A 55 -15.88 -28.71 3.37
C ILE A 55 -16.22 -29.51 2.11
N LYS A 56 -15.55 -30.66 1.94
CA LYS A 56 -15.67 -31.54 0.77
C LYS A 56 -15.36 -30.77 -0.53
N LYS A 57 -16.39 -30.44 -1.31
CA LYS A 57 -16.30 -29.71 -2.59
C LYS A 57 -16.56 -28.21 -2.45
N TRP A 58 -16.96 -27.76 -1.27
CA TRP A 58 -17.25 -26.36 -0.99
C TRP A 58 -16.05 -25.70 -0.33
N HIS A 59 -15.79 -24.47 -0.73
CA HIS A 59 -14.73 -23.62 -0.23
C HIS A 59 -15.32 -22.27 0.14
N ALA A 60 -14.96 -21.76 1.31
CA ALA A 60 -15.35 -20.43 1.74
C ALA A 60 -14.17 -19.76 2.43
N SER A 61 -13.90 -18.51 2.08
CA SER A 61 -12.86 -17.71 2.69
C SER A 61 -13.41 -16.36 3.12
N ALA A 62 -12.83 -15.80 4.18
CA ALA A 62 -13.13 -14.47 4.69
C ALA A 62 -11.84 -13.84 5.20
N GLY A 63 -11.66 -12.56 4.90
CA GLY A 63 -10.43 -11.82 5.15
C GLY A 63 -10.69 -10.39 5.57
N LEU A 64 -9.75 -9.83 6.31
CA LEU A 64 -9.72 -8.41 6.64
C LEU A 64 -8.30 -7.89 6.62
N MET A 65 -8.13 -6.67 6.11
CA MET A 65 -6.85 -5.97 6.08
C MET A 65 -7.03 -4.53 6.55
N ALA A 66 -6.19 -4.10 7.47
CA ALA A 66 -6.10 -2.72 7.92
C ALA A 66 -4.75 -2.13 7.50
N THR A 67 -4.74 -0.94 6.91
CA THR A 67 -3.52 -0.23 6.49
C THR A 67 -3.44 1.13 7.16
N PHE A 68 -2.32 1.42 7.80
CA PHE A 68 -2.01 2.68 8.47
C PHE A 68 -0.94 3.43 7.69
N LEU A 69 -1.16 4.72 7.45
CA LEU A 69 -0.21 5.59 6.75
C LEU A 69 0.44 6.54 7.76
N SER A 70 1.73 6.83 7.57
CA SER A 70 2.45 7.84 8.36
C SER A 70 1.86 9.25 8.26
N THR A 71 1.05 9.52 7.22
CA THR A 71 0.34 10.78 7.03
C THR A 71 -0.95 10.90 7.85
N GLY A 72 -1.28 9.90 8.68
CA GLY A 72 -2.42 9.90 9.60
C GLY A 72 -3.72 9.28 9.07
N ASN A 73 -3.75 8.88 7.81
CA ASN A 73 -4.90 8.18 7.23
C ASN A 73 -4.79 6.67 7.43
N GLY A 74 -5.93 5.99 7.49
CA GLY A 74 -5.99 4.52 7.53
C GLY A 74 -7.10 4.00 6.64
N TYR A 75 -6.92 2.79 6.12
CA TYR A 75 -7.88 2.12 5.25
C TYR A 75 -8.18 0.73 5.78
N PHE A 76 -9.43 0.31 5.67
CA PHE A 76 -9.89 -1.01 6.07
C PHE A 76 -10.54 -1.72 4.89
N TYR A 77 -10.13 -2.96 4.64
CA TYR A 77 -10.53 -3.76 3.49
C TYR A 77 -11.06 -5.12 3.98
N PRO A 78 -12.38 -5.30 4.08
CA PRO A 78 -12.98 -6.61 4.29
C PRO A 78 -13.09 -7.36 2.95
N GLY A 79 -13.02 -8.69 3.00
CA GLY A 79 -13.19 -9.56 1.83
C GLY A 79 -13.82 -10.90 2.22
N ALA A 80 -14.58 -11.48 1.32
CA ALA A 80 -15.11 -12.85 1.46
C ALA A 80 -15.35 -13.46 0.09
N GLU A 81 -15.16 -14.77 -0.02
CA GLU A 81 -15.35 -15.55 -1.25
C GLU A 81 -15.98 -16.91 -0.90
N ILE A 82 -16.79 -17.44 -1.83
CA ILE A 82 -17.40 -18.76 -1.72
C ILE A 82 -17.29 -19.44 -3.09
N GLY A 83 -16.85 -20.71 -3.10
CA GLY A 83 -16.65 -21.54 -4.29
C GLY A 83 -16.92 -23.03 -4.08
#